data_AF-A0A0N0VGL1-F1
#
_entry.id   AF-A0A0N0VGL1-F1
#
_cell.length_a   1.000
_cell.length_b   1.000
_cell.length_c   1.000
_cell.angle_alpha   90.00
_cell.angle_beta   90.00
_cell.angle_gamma   90.00
#
_symmetry.space_group_name_H-M   'P 1'
#
loop_
_entity.id
_entity.type
_entity.pdbx_description
1 polymer ?
#
loop_
_entity_poly.entity_id
_entity_poly.type
_entity_poly.pdbx_seq_one_letter_code
_entity_poly.pdbx_strand_id
1 'polypeptide(L)'
;MNTVTKQFKGVTTKDILAWHRPVASGVVACSIFAFWFVYVYFQYTLTTYAARLATIAFIVGGAAALTKQVSIKSPEEVSARMDRTYESIRPHVTKCVDTAVALITWRDFAASAQFFVATIVLAFVGNWKSDSTLVFVAFLLAFSIPVVYEKKQKEIDGALRQAQAMADKYLSKIKTKAESKKTQVEQQLDEINRKNQ
;
A
#
# COMPACT_ATOMS: atom_id res chain seq x y z
N MET A 1 39.13 11.04 1.58
CA MET A 1 37.66 11.22 1.71
C MET A 1 37.03 10.63 0.44
N ASN A 2 36.45 9.43 0.53
CA ASN A 2 36.13 8.58 -0.63
C ASN A 2 35.08 9.22 -1.57
N THR A 3 35.22 9.03 -2.88
CA THR A 3 34.31 9.56 -3.91
C THR A 3 32.84 9.18 -3.66
N VAL A 4 32.61 8.02 -3.04
CA VAL A 4 31.30 7.52 -2.62
C VAL A 4 30.67 8.40 -1.52
N THR A 5 31.42 8.85 -0.53
CA THR A 5 30.85 9.66 0.57
C THR A 5 30.50 11.10 0.15
N LYS A 6 31.07 11.60 -0.95
CA LYS A 6 30.62 12.85 -1.58
C LYS A 6 29.26 12.70 -2.26
N GLN A 7 28.95 11.52 -2.80
CA GLN A 7 27.67 11.26 -3.49
C GLN A 7 26.47 11.27 -2.54
N PHE A 8 26.68 10.96 -1.25
CA PHE A 8 25.63 10.94 -0.22
C PHE A 8 25.42 12.28 0.51
N LYS A 9 26.26 13.29 0.28
CA LYS A 9 26.04 14.64 0.86
C LYS A 9 24.87 15.33 0.15
N GLY A 10 23.83 15.68 0.93
CA GLY A 10 22.68 16.49 0.47
C GLY A 10 21.65 15.72 -0.36
N VAL A 11 21.62 14.39 -0.25
CA VAL A 11 20.71 13.55 -1.06
C VAL A 11 19.33 13.47 -0.44
N THR A 12 18.30 13.79 -1.22
CA THR A 12 16.89 13.61 -0.84
C THR A 12 16.45 12.19 -1.20
N THR A 13 15.54 11.60 -0.42
CA THR A 13 14.99 10.25 -0.68
C THR A 13 14.36 10.12 -2.06
N LYS A 14 13.75 11.20 -2.57
CA LYS A 14 13.22 11.29 -3.94
C LYS A 14 14.31 11.13 -4.99
N ASP A 15 15.48 11.73 -4.79
CA ASP A 15 16.60 11.65 -5.74
C ASP A 15 17.19 10.24 -5.81
N ILE A 16 17.16 9.52 -4.68
CA ILE A 16 17.57 8.11 -4.61
C ILE A 16 16.56 7.24 -5.34
N LEU A 17 15.27 7.43 -5.05
CA LEU A 17 14.20 6.59 -5.58
C LEU A 17 13.97 6.80 -7.08
N ALA A 18 14.15 8.02 -7.58
CA ALA A 18 14.07 8.38 -8.99
C ALA A 18 15.39 8.19 -9.77
N TRP A 19 16.42 7.59 -9.13
CA TRP A 19 17.73 7.32 -9.77
C TRP A 19 18.47 8.56 -10.30
N HIS A 20 18.20 9.75 -9.76
CA HIS A 20 18.86 10.99 -10.16
C HIS A 20 20.39 10.95 -9.90
N ARG A 21 20.83 10.11 -8.96
CA ARG A 21 22.24 9.75 -8.73
C ARG A 21 22.44 8.23 -8.82
N PRO A 22 22.77 7.68 -10.01
CA PRO A 22 22.72 6.24 -10.25
C PRO A 22 23.70 5.43 -9.38
N VAL A 23 24.85 5.99 -9.00
CA VAL A 23 25.82 5.31 -8.13
C VAL A 23 25.31 5.22 -6.68
N ALA A 24 24.71 6.30 -6.16
CA ALA A 24 24.15 6.30 -4.80
C ALA A 24 22.90 5.43 -4.72
N SER A 25 21.97 5.57 -5.67
CA SER A 25 20.79 4.72 -5.79
C SER A 25 21.13 3.25 -5.98
N GLY A 26 22.11 2.96 -6.83
CA GLY A 26 22.59 1.60 -7.07
C GLY A 26 23.21 0.96 -5.83
N VAL A 27 24.05 1.69 -5.08
CA VAL A 27 24.65 1.18 -3.83
C VAL A 27 23.57 0.90 -2.78
N VAL A 28 22.60 1.80 -2.62
CA VAL A 28 21.48 1.61 -1.68
C VAL A 28 20.63 0.42 -2.10
N ALA A 29 20.28 0.33 -3.39
CA ALA A 29 19.48 -0.76 -3.91
C ALA A 29 20.20 -2.12 -3.82
N CYS A 30 21.50 -2.18 -4.15
CA CYS A 30 22.31 -3.39 -3.98
C CYS A 30 22.44 -3.80 -2.51
N SER A 31 22.58 -2.85 -1.58
CA SER A 31 22.64 -3.15 -0.15
C SER A 31 21.33 -3.75 0.36
N ILE A 32 20.20 -3.18 -0.07
CA ILE A 32 18.86 -3.69 0.28
C ILE A 32 18.62 -5.05 -0.38
N PHE A 33 19.03 -5.23 -1.64
CA PHE A 33 18.93 -6.50 -2.35
C PHE A 33 19.78 -7.58 -1.71
N ALA A 34 21.03 -7.28 -1.32
CA ALA A 34 21.90 -8.21 -0.63
C ALA A 34 21.30 -8.63 0.72
N PHE A 35 20.76 -7.68 1.48
CA PHE A 35 20.06 -7.97 2.72
C PHE A 35 18.83 -8.88 2.49
N TRP A 36 18.02 -8.58 1.48
CA TRP A 36 16.87 -9.40 1.11
C TRP A 36 17.27 -10.80 0.61
N PHE A 37 18.33 -10.91 -0.19
CA PHE A 37 18.83 -12.18 -0.70
C PHE A 37 19.32 -13.07 0.44
N VAL A 38 20.06 -12.51 1.40
CA VAL A 38 20.42 -13.20 2.64
C VAL A 38 19.16 -13.65 3.39
N TYR A 39 18.17 -12.78 3.53
CA TYR A 39 16.90 -13.10 4.20
C TYR A 39 16.16 -14.30 3.57
N VAL A 40 16.08 -14.36 2.24
CA VAL A 40 15.45 -15.47 1.50
C VAL A 40 16.30 -16.73 1.52
N TYR A 41 17.63 -16.60 1.39
CA TYR A 41 18.56 -17.72 1.44
C TYR A 41 18.54 -18.44 2.80
N PHE A 42 18.42 -17.69 3.89
CA PHE A 42 18.28 -18.25 5.24
C PHE A 42 16.86 -18.71 5.61
N GLN A 43 15.89 -18.64 4.68
CA GLN A 43 14.50 -19.09 4.86
C GLN A 43 13.80 -18.45 6.08
N TYR A 44 14.14 -17.20 6.42
CA TYR A 44 13.40 -16.48 7.47
C TYR A 44 12.01 -16.12 6.94
N THR A 45 10.98 -16.79 7.43
CA THR A 45 9.58 -16.42 7.16
C THR A 45 9.19 -15.23 8.03
N LEU A 46 8.23 -14.40 7.58
CA LEU A 46 7.64 -13.31 8.37
C LEU A 46 7.19 -13.79 9.77
N THR A 47 6.72 -15.03 9.86
CA THR A 47 6.38 -15.72 11.11
C THR A 47 7.58 -15.82 12.06
N THR A 48 8.76 -16.22 11.57
CA THR A 48 9.96 -16.28 12.41
C THR A 48 10.42 -14.90 12.88
N TYR A 49 10.26 -13.86 12.07
CA TYR A 49 10.62 -12.50 12.47
C TYR A 49 9.67 -11.95 13.54
N ALA A 50 8.36 -12.12 13.37
CA ALA A 50 7.37 -11.75 14.39
C ALA A 50 7.62 -12.48 15.71
N ALA A 51 7.91 -13.79 15.64
CA ALA A 51 8.25 -14.58 16.81
C ALA A 51 9.56 -14.11 17.48
N ARG A 52 10.59 -13.74 16.70
CA ARG A 52 11.86 -13.23 17.23
C ARG A 52 11.72 -11.83 17.82
N LEU A 53 10.95 -10.94 17.21
CA LEU A 53 10.63 -9.64 17.80
C LEU A 53 9.87 -9.79 19.11
N ALA A 54 8.88 -10.70 19.16
CA ALA A 54 8.19 -11.04 20.40
C ALA A 54 9.19 -11.58 21.44
N THR A 55 10.08 -12.49 21.05
CA THR A 55 11.11 -13.04 21.93
C THR A 55 12.04 -11.96 22.47
N ILE A 56 12.50 -11.03 21.62
CA ILE A 56 13.33 -9.89 22.03
C ILE A 56 12.55 -8.97 22.97
N ALA A 57 11.27 -8.67 22.68
CA ALA A 57 10.43 -7.87 23.56
C ALA A 57 10.22 -8.54 24.93
N PHE A 58 10.05 -9.86 24.96
CA PHE A 58 9.97 -10.64 26.19
C PHE A 58 11.30 -10.65 26.96
N ILE A 59 12.44 -10.79 26.27
CA ILE A 59 13.77 -10.73 26.90
C ILE A 59 14.04 -9.33 27.45
N VAL A 60 13.77 -8.27 26.69
CA VAL A 60 13.95 -6.89 27.13
C VAL A 60 12.99 -6.57 28.27
N GLY A 61 11.72 -6.96 28.18
CA GLY A 61 10.74 -6.81 29.26
C GLY A 61 11.15 -7.56 30.52
N GLY A 62 11.61 -8.81 30.39
CA GLY A 62 12.11 -9.62 31.49
C GLY A 62 13.39 -9.05 32.11
N ALA A 63 14.36 -8.62 31.29
CA ALA A 63 15.58 -7.97 31.76
C ALA A 63 15.26 -6.64 32.47
N ALA A 64 14.35 -5.84 31.93
CA ALA A 64 13.94 -4.58 32.55
C ALA A 64 13.19 -4.79 33.87
N ALA A 65 12.40 -5.88 33.98
CA ALA A 65 11.75 -6.30 35.23
C ALA A 65 12.76 -6.77 36.29
N LEU A 66 13.78 -7.55 35.89
CA LEU A 66 14.84 -8.04 36.79
C LEU A 66 15.79 -6.94 37.26
N THR A 67 16.06 -5.93 36.41
CA THR A 67 17.01 -4.85 36.73
C THR A 67 16.39 -3.74 37.59
N LYS A 68 15.13 -3.87 38.05
CA LYS A 68 14.33 -2.82 38.75
C LYS A 68 14.31 -1.47 38.02
N GLN A 69 14.75 -1.41 36.77
CA GLN A 69 14.90 -0.19 35.99
C GLN A 69 13.53 0.30 35.51
N VAL A 70 12.55 -0.60 35.41
CA VAL A 70 11.12 -0.25 35.33
C VAL A 70 10.61 -0.03 36.75
N SER A 71 11.01 1.08 37.36
CA SER A 71 10.22 1.63 38.46
C SER A 71 8.93 2.16 37.82
N ILE A 72 7.90 1.31 37.76
CA ILE A 72 6.53 1.71 37.48
C ILE A 72 6.13 2.61 38.65
N LYS A 73 6.38 3.91 38.53
CA LYS A 73 6.24 4.86 39.64
C LYS A 73 4.79 5.11 40.05
N SER A 74 3.81 4.81 39.20
CA SER A 74 2.40 4.76 39.57
C SER A 74 1.58 4.20 38.39
N PRO A 75 0.50 3.43 38.63
CA PRO A 75 -0.47 3.04 37.61
C PRO A 75 -1.01 4.22 36.78
N GLU A 76 -1.06 5.42 37.38
CA GLU A 76 -1.58 6.64 36.75
C GLU A 76 -0.64 7.24 35.69
N GLU A 77 0.68 7.05 35.80
CA GLU A 77 1.63 7.52 34.79
C GLU A 77 1.63 6.61 33.54
N VAL A 78 1.33 5.32 33.74
CA VAL A 78 1.23 4.34 32.64
C VAL A 78 -0.04 4.59 31.84
N SER A 79 -1.19 4.83 32.49
CA SER A 79 -2.42 5.20 31.81
C SER A 79 -2.26 6.54 31.07
N ALA A 80 -1.68 7.56 31.70
CA ALA A 80 -1.46 8.86 31.05
C ALA A 80 -0.49 8.78 29.85
N ARG A 81 0.49 7.88 29.87
CA ARG A 81 1.41 7.65 28.74
C ARG A 81 0.74 6.83 27.63
N MET A 82 -0.09 5.86 28.01
CA MET A 82 -0.87 5.07 27.06
C MET A 82 -1.93 5.93 26.38
N ASP A 83 -2.59 6.84 27.10
CA ASP A 83 -3.57 7.78 26.56
C ASP A 83 -2.93 8.79 25.61
N ARG A 84 -1.77 9.38 25.95
CA ARG A 84 -1.03 10.25 25.01
C ARG A 84 -0.58 9.53 23.75
N THR A 85 -0.15 8.28 23.90
CA THR A 85 0.26 7.45 22.77
C THR A 85 -0.96 7.10 21.92
N TYR A 86 -2.06 6.70 22.55
CA TYR A 86 -3.32 6.41 21.90
C TYR A 86 -3.86 7.63 21.15
N GLU A 87 -3.91 8.81 21.77
CA GLU A 87 -4.35 10.05 21.12
C GLU A 87 -3.46 10.46 19.94
N SER A 88 -2.16 10.21 20.00
CA SER A 88 -1.25 10.52 18.89
C SER A 88 -1.43 9.58 17.69
N ILE A 89 -1.70 8.29 17.94
CA ILE A 89 -1.80 7.28 16.88
C ILE A 89 -3.23 7.16 16.35
N ARG A 90 -4.23 7.41 17.19
CA ARG A 90 -5.67 7.36 16.87
C ARG A 90 -6.02 8.11 15.58
N PRO A 91 -5.67 9.38 15.37
CA PRO A 91 -6.07 10.09 14.15
C PRO A 91 -5.47 9.45 12.90
N HIS A 92 -4.26 8.89 12.99
CA HIS A 92 -3.60 8.21 11.87
C HIS A 92 -4.26 6.88 11.55
N VAL A 93 -4.56 6.08 12.58
CA VAL A 93 -5.23 4.77 12.43
C VAL A 93 -6.66 4.97 11.98
N THR A 94 -7.42 5.87 12.60
CA THR A 94 -8.80 6.15 12.21
C THR A 94 -8.87 6.66 10.77
N LYS A 95 -7.96 7.54 10.34
CA LYS A 95 -7.90 7.98 8.94
C LYS A 95 -7.53 6.86 7.98
N CYS A 96 -6.59 6.00 8.37
CA CYS A 96 -6.19 4.83 7.57
C CYS A 96 -7.37 3.85 7.43
N VAL A 97 -8.05 3.55 8.53
CA VAL A 97 -9.23 2.67 8.55
C VAL A 97 -10.37 3.28 7.75
N ASP A 98 -10.65 4.58 7.89
CA ASP A 98 -11.68 5.26 7.09
C ASP A 98 -11.35 5.20 5.59
N THR A 99 -10.08 5.39 5.23
CA THR A 99 -9.61 5.26 3.84
C THR A 99 -9.75 3.83 3.32
N ALA A 100 -9.37 2.83 4.13
CA ALA A 100 -9.48 1.42 3.78
C ALA A 100 -10.95 1.01 3.63
N VAL A 101 -11.82 1.43 4.55
CA VAL A 101 -13.26 1.20 4.49
C VAL A 101 -13.86 1.88 3.27
N ALA A 102 -13.48 3.12 2.95
CA ALA A 102 -13.93 3.80 1.74
C ALA A 102 -13.51 3.05 0.46
N LEU A 103 -12.29 2.51 0.42
CA LEU A 103 -11.79 1.70 -0.69
C LEU A 103 -12.54 0.35 -0.80
N ILE A 104 -12.82 -0.33 0.31
CA ILE A 104 -13.55 -1.60 0.33
C ILE A 104 -15.03 -1.40 -0.02
N THR A 105 -15.60 -0.27 0.40
CA THR A 105 -17.02 0.08 0.19
C THR A 105 -17.28 0.67 -1.20
N TRP A 106 -16.26 0.74 -2.07
CA TRP A 106 -16.37 1.29 -3.43
C TRP A 106 -16.91 2.74 -3.46
N ARG A 107 -16.67 3.52 -2.40
CA ARG A 107 -17.13 4.91 -2.31
C ARG A 107 -16.51 5.79 -3.40
N ASP A 108 -15.28 5.44 -3.81
CA ASP A 108 -14.61 5.97 -4.99
C ASP A 108 -14.33 4.81 -5.95
N PHE A 109 -15.16 4.69 -6.99
CA PHE A 109 -15.10 3.59 -7.95
C PHE A 109 -13.74 3.50 -8.66
N ALA A 110 -13.09 4.63 -8.92
CA ALA A 110 -11.80 4.66 -9.61
C ALA A 110 -10.67 4.18 -8.69
N ALA A 111 -10.61 4.70 -7.46
CA ALA A 111 -9.58 4.32 -6.49
C ALA A 111 -9.75 2.87 -6.01
N SER A 112 -10.98 2.42 -5.77
CA SER A 112 -11.30 1.05 -5.38
C SER A 112 -11.00 0.04 -6.48
N ALA A 113 -11.33 0.34 -7.74
CA ALA A 113 -11.01 -0.54 -8.86
C ALA A 113 -9.49 -0.68 -9.05
N GLN A 114 -8.73 0.43 -8.94
CA GLN A 114 -7.27 0.39 -9.02
C GLN A 114 -6.68 -0.43 -7.86
N PHE A 115 -7.17 -0.25 -6.64
CA PHE A 115 -6.75 -1.03 -5.48
C PHE A 115 -7.07 -2.52 -5.63
N PHE A 116 -8.24 -2.86 -6.18
CA PHE A 116 -8.66 -4.23 -6.42
C PHE A 116 -7.78 -4.93 -7.47
N VAL A 117 -7.53 -4.28 -8.61
CA VAL A 117 -6.63 -4.80 -9.65
C VAL A 117 -5.21 -4.95 -9.10
N ALA A 118 -4.72 -3.96 -8.34
CA ALA A 118 -3.42 -4.04 -7.68
C ALA A 118 -3.36 -5.23 -6.71
N THR A 119 -4.41 -5.45 -5.92
CA THR A 119 -4.50 -6.58 -4.98
C THR A 119 -4.53 -7.92 -5.70
N ILE A 120 -5.21 -8.03 -6.85
CA ILE A 120 -5.21 -9.25 -7.68
C ILE A 120 -3.81 -9.53 -8.23
N VAL A 121 -3.16 -8.54 -8.82
CA VAL A 121 -1.78 -8.70 -9.32
C VAL A 121 -0.85 -9.09 -8.18
N LEU A 122 -1.00 -8.46 -7.02
CA LEU A 122 -0.23 -8.76 -5.81
C LEU A 122 -0.46 -10.20 -5.33
N ALA A 123 -1.71 -10.69 -5.36
CA ALA A 123 -2.06 -12.06 -5.00
C ALA A 123 -1.49 -13.08 -5.99
N PHE A 124 -1.56 -12.80 -7.30
CA PHE A 124 -0.96 -13.65 -8.33
C PHE A 124 0.56 -13.74 -8.18
N VAL A 125 1.21 -12.61 -7.89
CA VAL A 125 2.66 -12.54 -7.63
C VAL A 125 3.03 -13.25 -6.33
N GLY A 126 2.21 -13.11 -5.28
CA GLY A 126 2.38 -13.81 -4.00
C GLY A 126 2.28 -15.33 -4.12
N ASN A 127 1.49 -15.82 -5.07
CA ASN A 127 1.31 -17.25 -5.31
C ASN A 127 2.51 -17.93 -6.00
N TRP A 128 3.51 -17.15 -6.48
CA TRP A 128 4.62 -17.71 -7.23
C TRP A 128 5.78 -18.22 -6.35
N LYS A 129 6.07 -17.59 -5.18
CA LYS A 129 6.88 -18.07 -4.02
C LYS A 129 6.89 -17.04 -2.87
N SER A 130 6.78 -17.49 -1.60
CA SER A 130 7.04 -16.83 -0.28
C SER A 130 6.71 -15.33 -0.12
N ASP A 131 6.09 -14.95 1.01
CA ASP A 131 5.76 -13.56 1.40
C ASP A 131 6.92 -12.54 1.22
N SER A 132 8.17 -13.00 1.28
CA SER A 132 9.38 -12.20 1.04
C SER A 132 9.52 -11.67 -0.40
N THR A 133 9.07 -12.45 -1.39
CA THR A 133 9.09 -12.05 -2.81
C THR A 133 8.16 -10.88 -3.06
N LEU A 134 7.08 -10.79 -2.29
CA LEU A 134 6.06 -9.75 -2.37
C LEU A 134 6.64 -8.40 -1.90
N VAL A 135 7.42 -8.41 -0.81
CA VAL A 135 8.20 -7.25 -0.35
C VAL A 135 9.25 -6.83 -1.38
N PHE A 136 9.91 -7.79 -2.04
CA PHE A 136 10.89 -7.50 -3.09
C PHE A 136 10.26 -6.90 -4.34
N VAL A 137 9.10 -7.40 -4.77
CA VAL A 137 8.36 -6.82 -5.89
C VAL A 137 7.88 -5.41 -5.55
N ALA A 138 7.41 -5.18 -4.32
CA ALA A 138 7.06 -3.83 -3.86
C ALA A 138 8.29 -2.89 -3.87
N PHE A 139 9.46 -3.39 -3.46
CA PHE A 139 10.72 -2.65 -3.54
C PHE A 139 11.11 -2.34 -5.00
N LEU A 140 11.06 -3.33 -5.89
CA LEU A 140 11.33 -3.14 -7.31
C LEU A 140 10.39 -2.12 -7.92
N LEU A 141 9.09 -2.19 -7.60
CA LEU A 141 8.09 -1.23 -8.04
C LEU A 141 8.37 0.16 -7.45
N ALA A 142 8.72 0.29 -6.17
CA ALA A 142 9.05 1.58 -5.56
C ALA A 142 10.24 2.27 -6.24
N PHE A 143 11.25 1.51 -6.69
CA PHE A 143 12.41 2.05 -7.41
C PHE A 143 12.21 2.16 -8.93
N SER A 144 11.29 1.37 -9.52
CA SER A 144 11.05 1.36 -10.97
C SER A 144 9.93 2.32 -11.38
N ILE A 145 8.86 2.44 -10.58
CA ILE A 145 7.70 3.30 -10.87
C ILE A 145 8.12 4.75 -11.08
N PRO A 146 8.92 5.40 -10.21
CA PRO A 146 9.29 6.80 -10.41
C PRO A 146 10.12 7.00 -11.69
N VAL A 147 11.04 6.06 -11.96
CA VAL A 147 11.93 6.10 -13.12
C VAL A 147 11.17 5.90 -14.42
N VAL A 148 10.26 4.92 -14.44
CA VAL A 148 9.42 4.64 -15.60
C VAL A 148 8.45 5.80 -15.82
N TYR A 149 7.88 6.36 -14.75
CA TYR A 149 6.96 7.49 -14.85
C TYR A 149 7.66 8.74 -15.40
N GLU A 150 8.85 9.11 -14.91
CA GLU A 150 9.60 10.25 -15.44
C GLU A 150 10.03 10.04 -16.90
N LYS A 151 10.47 8.83 -17.27
CA LYS A 151 10.94 8.55 -18.64
C LYS A 151 9.83 8.40 -19.67
N LYS A 152 8.63 7.96 -19.24
CA LYS A 152 7.51 7.61 -20.12
C LYS A 152 6.26 8.45 -19.86
N GLN A 153 6.38 9.57 -19.15
CA GLN A 153 5.26 10.40 -18.71
C GLN A 153 4.26 10.71 -19.84
N LYS A 154 4.75 11.11 -21.02
CA LYS A 154 3.88 11.43 -22.18
C LYS A 154 3.16 10.21 -22.77
N GLU A 155 3.80 9.04 -22.78
CA GLU A 155 3.19 7.80 -23.27
C GLU A 155 2.20 7.24 -22.25
N ILE A 156 2.53 7.31 -20.95
CA ILE A 156 1.66 6.87 -19.86
C ILE A 156 0.43 7.76 -19.79
N ASP A 157 0.58 9.08 -19.84
CA ASP A 157 -0.56 10.02 -19.83
C ASP A 157 -1.43 9.85 -21.09
N GLY A 158 -0.82 9.53 -22.23
CA GLY A 158 -1.53 9.19 -23.48
C GLY A 158 -2.33 7.89 -23.35
N ALA A 159 -1.72 6.83 -22.84
CA ALA A 159 -2.38 5.54 -22.61
C ALA A 159 -3.47 5.65 -21.54
N LEU A 160 -3.25 6.43 -20.48
CA LEU A 160 -4.22 6.67 -19.42
C LEU A 160 -5.44 7.44 -19.94
N ARG A 161 -5.23 8.44 -20.79
CA ARG A 161 -6.32 9.15 -21.48
C ARG A 161 -7.12 8.25 -22.41
N GLN A 162 -6.47 7.36 -23.15
CA GLN A 162 -7.16 6.38 -23.98
C GLN A 162 -7.95 5.36 -23.15
N ALA A 163 -7.37 4.90 -22.04
CA ALA A 163 -8.03 4.00 -21.11
C ALA A 163 -9.25 4.66 -20.45
N GLN A 164 -9.13 5.92 -20.00
CA GLN A 164 -10.24 6.70 -19.46
C GLN A 164 -11.34 6.91 -20.52
N ALA A 165 -10.97 7.26 -21.75
CA ALA A 165 -11.93 7.42 -22.83
C ALA A 165 -12.69 6.11 -23.16
N MET A 166 -12.00 4.96 -23.08
CA MET A 166 -12.66 3.67 -23.22
C MET A 166 -13.56 3.37 -22.02
N ALA A 167 -13.08 3.58 -20.79
CA ALA A 167 -13.86 3.36 -19.57
C ALA A 167 -15.16 4.18 -19.58
N ASP A 168 -15.10 5.46 -19.94
CA ASP A 168 -16.27 6.33 -20.08
C ASP A 168 -17.21 5.87 -21.20
N LYS A 169 -16.66 5.36 -22.30
CA LYS A 169 -17.46 4.78 -23.39
C LYS A 169 -18.20 3.51 -22.97
N TYR A 170 -17.59 2.67 -22.13
CA TYR A 170 -18.24 1.47 -21.61
C TYR A 170 -19.24 1.81 -20.49
N LEU A 171 -18.90 2.71 -19.58
CA LEU A 171 -19.81 3.21 -18.53
C LEU A 171 -21.05 3.89 -19.11
N SER A 172 -20.88 4.73 -20.14
CA SER A 172 -22.01 5.36 -20.84
C SER A 172 -22.90 4.32 -21.52
N LYS A 173 -22.34 3.34 -22.22
CA LYS A 173 -23.13 2.23 -22.80
C LYS A 173 -23.91 1.44 -21.76
N ILE A 174 -23.31 1.18 -20.59
CA ILE A 174 -23.98 0.49 -19.49
C ILE A 174 -25.10 1.36 -18.93
N LYS A 175 -24.85 2.66 -18.71
CA LYS A 175 -25.85 3.61 -18.22
C LYS A 175 -27.03 3.75 -19.18
N THR A 176 -26.78 3.91 -20.48
CA THR A 176 -27.84 4.01 -21.50
C THR A 176 -28.66 2.72 -21.59
N LYS A 177 -28.02 1.55 -21.51
CA LYS A 177 -28.74 0.26 -21.47
C LYS A 177 -29.56 0.08 -20.19
N ALA A 178 -29.07 0.60 -19.06
CA ALA A 178 -29.80 0.57 -17.79
C ALA A 178 -31.03 1.50 -17.83
N GLU A 179 -30.87 2.72 -18.36
CA GLU A 179 -31.97 3.69 -18.53
C GLU A 179 -33.02 3.17 -19.53
N SER A 180 -32.60 2.60 -20.67
CA SER A 180 -33.55 2.05 -21.66
C SER A 180 -34.36 0.89 -21.10
N LYS A 181 -33.73 0.01 -20.28
CA LYS A 181 -34.44 -1.07 -19.59
C LYS A 181 -35.42 -0.53 -18.57
N LYS A 182 -35.06 0.52 -17.83
CA LYS A 182 -35.94 1.15 -16.84
C LYS A 182 -37.20 1.73 -17.50
N THR A 183 -37.04 2.48 -18.60
CA THR A 183 -38.17 3.06 -19.33
C THR A 183 -39.08 2.00 -19.95
N GLN A 184 -38.54 0.90 -20.46
CA GLN A 184 -39.36 -0.22 -20.95
C GLN A 184 -40.16 -0.88 -19.84
N VAL A 185 -39.58 -1.05 -18.65
CA VAL A 185 -40.27 -1.64 -17.50
C VAL A 185 -41.37 -0.70 -16.97
N GLU A 186 -41.13 0.61 -16.92
CA GLU A 186 -42.14 1.60 -16.54
C GLU A 186 -43.32 1.62 -17.54
N GLN A 187 -43.04 1.59 -18.85
CA GLN A 187 -44.09 1.51 -19.88
C GLN A 187 -44.91 0.21 -19.80
N GLN A 188 -44.26 -0.92 -19.52
CA GLN A 188 -44.96 -2.19 -19.32
C GLN A 188 -45.81 -2.18 -18.05
N LEU A 189 -45.35 -1.53 -16.98
CA LEU A 189 -46.13 -1.38 -15.75
C LEU A 189 -47.39 -0.54 -15.98
N ASP A 190 -47.26 0.57 -16.71
CA ASP A 190 -48.38 1.46 -17.03
C ASP A 190 -49.42 0.79 -17.94
N GLU A 191 -48.98 -0.01 -18.92
CA GLU A 191 -49.90 -0.81 -19.74
C GLU A 191 -50.64 -1.88 -18.94
N ILE A 192 -49.95 -2.55 -17.99
CA ILE A 192 -50.56 -3.56 -17.13
C ILE A 192 -51.58 -2.90 -16.18
N ASN A 193 -51.24 -1.77 -15.56
CA ASN A 193 -52.15 -1.03 -14.69
C ASN A 193 -53.38 -0.52 -15.44
N ARG A 194 -53.22 -0.05 -16.68
CA ARG A 194 -54.32 0.40 -17.53
C ARG A 194 -55.23 -0.75 -17.99
N LYS A 195 -54.73 -1.98 -18.11
CA LYS A 195 -55.54 -3.17 -18.44
C LYS A 195 -56.30 -3.75 -17.24
N ASN A 196 -55.88 -3.42 -16.02
CA ASN A 196 -56.47 -3.91 -14.78
C ASN A 196 -57.45 -2.92 -14.12
N GLN A 197 -57.67 -1.74 -14.72
CA GLN A 197 -58.70 -0.77 -14.39
C GLN A 197 -59.87 -0.87 -15.36
#